data_AF-E8ZIA1-F1
#
_entry.id   AF-E8ZIA1-F1
#
_cell.length_a   1.000
_cell.length_b   1.000
_cell.length_c   1.000
_cell.angle_alpha   90.00
_cell.angle_beta   90.00
_cell.angle_gamma   90.00
#
_symmetry.space_group_name_H-M   'P 1'
#
loop_
_entity.id
_entity.type
_entity.pdbx_description
1 polymer ?
#
loop_
_entity_poly.entity_id
_entity_poly.type
_entity_poly.pdbx_seq_one_letter_code
_entity_poly.pdbx_strand_id
1 'polypeptide(L)'
;MSSTLLKFGLPAMGAVGSAGIGYGVYSHTSKQNRTLRDLVEGVSLISDSRSKNWETIFEDLKNSDEDLVQVLSSINPKISKTSKNVEAAPILNGWCEKTLNLKEGVANQSDLLSKIKKWCVVQPLTISDKLKDKNLSVISSGWEDKYEKLKESIFDEIKSKGESFTSKDDKTKGGTALQKWCTESIGKGTHEEDASKLFTKVKDRCTGT
;
A
#
# COMPACT_ATOMS: atom_id res chain seq x y z
N MET A 1 38.63 -35.84 -52.61
CA MET A 1 37.68 -34.80 -52.18
C MET A 1 37.98 -33.54 -52.98
N SER A 2 36.93 -33.00 -53.62
CA SER A 2 36.73 -31.68 -54.27
C SER A 2 37.96 -30.85 -54.68
N SER A 3 38.27 -30.67 -55.97
CA SER A 3 37.59 -29.86 -57.02
C SER A 3 37.91 -28.37 -57.02
N THR A 4 38.87 -28.03 -57.89
CA THR A 4 38.86 -27.02 -58.97
C THR A 4 38.46 -25.55 -58.72
N LEU A 5 39.48 -24.69 -58.84
CA LEU A 5 39.57 -23.37 -59.49
C LEU A 5 38.30 -22.73 -60.12
N LEU A 6 38.07 -21.45 -59.82
CA LEU A 6 37.33 -20.52 -60.70
C LEU A 6 37.91 -19.09 -60.64
N LYS A 7 38.34 -18.61 -61.81
CA LYS A 7 38.65 -17.22 -62.16
C LYS A 7 37.35 -16.41 -62.31
N PHE A 8 37.31 -15.20 -61.77
CA PHE A 8 36.42 -14.11 -62.19
C PHE A 8 37.24 -12.81 -62.02
N GLY A 9 37.38 -11.87 -62.95
CA GLY A 9 36.46 -11.44 -64.01
C GLY A 9 35.79 -10.14 -63.54
N LEU A 10 36.30 -8.98 -63.96
CA LEU A 10 35.64 -7.66 -63.82
C LEU A 10 34.40 -7.63 -64.73
N PRO A 11 33.23 -7.18 -64.23
CA PRO A 11 32.18 -6.69 -65.12
C PRO A 11 31.78 -5.24 -64.84
N ALA A 12 31.53 -4.59 -65.97
CA ALA A 12 31.02 -3.26 -66.19
C ALA A 12 29.70 -2.94 -65.48
N MET A 13 29.47 -1.63 -65.30
CA MET A 13 28.21 -1.02 -64.90
C MET A 13 27.04 -1.52 -65.77
N GLY A 14 26.00 -2.02 -65.13
CA GLY A 14 24.72 -2.37 -65.73
C GLY A 14 23.64 -2.33 -64.65
N ALA A 15 22.55 -1.63 -64.94
CA ALA A 15 21.43 -1.40 -64.02
C ALA A 15 20.60 -2.67 -63.74
N VAL A 16 19.78 -2.56 -62.67
CA VAL A 16 18.64 -3.40 -62.26
C VAL A 16 18.92 -4.42 -61.13
N GLY A 17 18.32 -4.16 -59.96
CA GLY A 17 17.63 -5.20 -59.18
C GLY A 17 18.30 -5.76 -57.91
N SER A 18 17.73 -5.37 -56.75
CA SER A 18 17.60 -6.11 -55.49
C SER A 18 18.81 -6.35 -54.55
N ALA A 19 18.53 -6.03 -53.27
CA ALA A 19 19.13 -6.56 -52.04
C ALA A 19 20.60 -6.22 -51.72
N GLY A 20 20.84 -4.96 -51.36
CA GLY A 20 22.01 -4.60 -50.56
C GLY A 20 21.82 -5.06 -49.11
N ILE A 21 22.53 -6.13 -48.71
CA ILE A 21 22.68 -6.57 -47.33
C ILE A 21 23.55 -5.53 -46.61
N GLY A 22 22.90 -4.50 -46.06
CA GLY A 22 23.53 -3.62 -45.09
C GLY A 22 23.61 -4.34 -43.75
N TYR A 23 24.79 -4.82 -43.39
CA TYR A 23 25.14 -5.20 -42.01
C TYR A 23 25.06 -3.96 -41.12
N GLY A 24 23.85 -3.58 -40.73
CA GLY A 24 23.63 -2.81 -39.52
C GLY A 24 23.92 -3.73 -38.35
N VAL A 25 25.02 -3.49 -37.64
CA VAL A 25 25.23 -4.05 -36.30
C VAL A 25 24.07 -3.55 -35.46
N TYR A 26 23.02 -4.36 -35.38
CA TYR A 26 21.97 -4.19 -34.41
C TYR A 26 22.66 -4.41 -33.06
N SER A 27 22.90 -3.33 -32.33
CA SER A 27 23.38 -3.39 -30.97
C SER A 27 22.31 -4.10 -30.13
N HIS A 28 22.41 -5.42 -30.06
CA HIS A 28 21.82 -6.23 -29.01
C HIS A 28 22.55 -5.89 -27.71
N THR A 29 22.13 -4.80 -27.09
CA THR A 29 22.53 -4.44 -25.75
C THR A 29 21.27 -4.15 -24.95
N SER A 30 20.78 -5.20 -24.31
CA SER A 30 20.00 -5.13 -23.06
C SER A 30 18.65 -4.40 -23.10
N LYS A 31 17.65 -4.93 -23.83
CA LYS A 31 16.27 -4.80 -23.34
C LYS A 31 16.14 -5.76 -22.16
N GLN A 32 16.56 -5.33 -20.97
CA GLN A 32 16.21 -6.04 -19.75
C GLN A 32 14.69 -6.27 -19.76
N ASN A 33 14.25 -7.49 -19.50
CA ASN A 33 12.83 -7.83 -19.36
C ASN A 33 12.28 -7.20 -18.08
N ARG A 34 12.26 -5.86 -18.01
CA ARG A 34 11.81 -5.11 -16.86
C ARG A 34 10.31 -5.27 -16.70
N THR A 35 9.91 -5.41 -15.45
CA THR A 35 8.54 -5.52 -14.98
C THR A 35 8.15 -4.25 -14.24
N LEU A 36 6.86 -4.09 -13.92
CA LEU A 36 6.42 -2.96 -13.11
C LEU A 36 7.05 -2.96 -11.71
N ARG A 37 7.45 -4.13 -11.18
CA ARG A 37 8.25 -4.25 -9.95
C ARG A 37 9.57 -3.49 -10.05
N ASP A 38 10.22 -3.52 -11.21
CA ASP A 38 11.50 -2.84 -11.46
C ASP A 38 11.35 -1.33 -11.68
N LEU A 39 10.11 -0.82 -11.76
CA LEU A 39 9.81 0.61 -11.94
C LEU A 39 9.41 1.30 -10.63
N VAL A 40 9.24 0.54 -9.54
CA VAL A 40 8.91 1.06 -8.21
C VAL A 40 10.09 0.91 -7.23
N GLU A 41 11.32 1.08 -7.75
CA GLU A 41 12.53 1.11 -6.93
C GLU A 41 12.41 2.15 -5.80
N GLY A 42 12.88 1.78 -4.60
CA GLY A 42 12.76 2.60 -3.39
C GLY A 42 11.42 2.48 -2.65
N VAL A 43 10.46 1.73 -3.18
CA VAL A 43 9.19 1.42 -2.50
C VAL A 43 9.30 0.07 -1.78
N SER A 44 9.01 0.05 -0.48
CA SER A 44 8.95 -1.19 0.29
C SER A 44 7.70 -1.99 -0.08
N LEU A 45 7.83 -2.94 -1.01
CA LEU A 45 6.75 -3.83 -1.41
C LEU A 45 6.52 -4.93 -0.38
N ILE A 46 5.27 -5.36 -0.23
CA ILE A 46 4.93 -6.55 0.56
C ILE A 46 5.36 -7.79 -0.23
N SER A 47 6.21 -8.62 0.35
CA SER A 47 6.72 -9.85 -0.27
C SER A 47 6.11 -11.13 0.31
N ASP A 48 5.64 -11.09 1.55
CA ASP A 48 4.98 -12.24 2.19
C ASP A 48 3.49 -12.25 1.89
N SER A 49 3.03 -13.33 1.24
CA SER A 49 1.63 -13.56 0.90
C SER A 49 0.71 -13.69 2.12
N ARG A 50 1.26 -14.02 3.30
CA ARG A 50 0.52 -14.15 4.57
C ARG A 50 0.61 -12.89 5.44
N SER A 51 1.20 -11.81 4.93
CA SER A 51 1.39 -10.59 5.70
C SER A 51 0.06 -9.92 6.07
N LYS A 52 -0.05 -9.45 7.32
CA LYS A 52 -1.17 -8.61 7.78
C LYS A 52 -1.25 -7.24 7.11
N ASN A 53 -0.21 -6.86 6.35
CA ASN A 53 -0.25 -5.67 5.51
C ASN A 53 -1.39 -5.70 4.50
N TRP A 54 -1.71 -6.86 3.92
CA TRP A 54 -2.82 -6.99 2.98
C TRP A 54 -4.18 -6.65 3.59
N GLU A 55 -4.41 -7.12 4.83
CA GLU A 55 -5.60 -6.78 5.62
C GLU A 55 -5.61 -5.29 5.97
N THR A 56 -4.46 -4.73 6.34
CA THR A 56 -4.30 -3.31 6.69
C THR A 56 -4.64 -2.38 5.54
N ILE A 57 -4.14 -2.67 4.33
CA ILE A 57 -4.41 -1.86 3.14
C ILE A 57 -5.90 -1.85 2.84
N PHE A 58 -6.55 -3.01 2.91
CA PHE A 58 -7.98 -3.08 2.67
C PHE A 58 -8.77 -2.33 3.75
N GLU A 59 -8.44 -2.50 5.03
CA GLU A 59 -9.07 -1.76 6.14
C GLU A 59 -9.01 -0.24 5.93
N ASP A 60 -7.83 0.27 5.54
CA ASP A 60 -7.58 1.70 5.37
C ASP A 60 -8.28 2.29 4.14
N LEU A 61 -8.35 1.51 3.07
CA LEU A 61 -8.76 2.01 1.76
C LEU A 61 -10.18 1.63 1.36
N LYS A 62 -10.81 0.60 1.96
CA LYS A 62 -12.14 0.09 1.54
C LYS A 62 -13.24 1.15 1.52
N ASN A 63 -13.12 2.20 2.33
CA ASN A 63 -14.10 3.30 2.38
C ASN A 63 -13.72 4.54 1.57
N SER A 64 -12.45 4.67 1.15
CA SER A 64 -11.91 5.90 0.53
C SER A 64 -11.36 5.70 -0.89
N ASP A 65 -11.07 4.47 -1.29
CA ASP A 65 -10.56 4.09 -2.60
C ASP A 65 -11.59 3.23 -3.33
N GLU A 66 -12.37 3.86 -4.20
CA GLU A 66 -13.42 3.17 -4.96
C GLU A 66 -12.83 2.22 -6.01
N ASP A 67 -11.71 2.60 -6.61
CA ASP A 67 -10.97 1.80 -7.58
C ASP A 67 -10.50 0.48 -6.95
N LEU A 68 -9.98 0.51 -5.73
CA LEU A 68 -9.57 -0.69 -5.01
C LEU A 68 -10.74 -1.69 -4.94
N VAL A 69 -11.88 -1.23 -4.44
CA VAL A 69 -13.05 -2.10 -4.26
C VAL A 69 -13.54 -2.60 -5.62
N GLN A 70 -13.66 -1.74 -6.63
CA GLN A 70 -14.10 -2.12 -7.96
C GLN A 70 -13.19 -3.17 -8.61
N VAL A 71 -11.87 -3.01 -8.50
CA VAL A 71 -10.89 -3.96 -9.03
C VAL A 71 -11.01 -5.30 -8.32
N LEU A 72 -11.08 -5.32 -6.99
CA LEU A 72 -11.20 -6.56 -6.22
C LEU A 72 -12.55 -7.26 -6.46
N SER A 73 -13.65 -6.51 -6.55
CA SER A 73 -14.98 -7.04 -6.89
C SER A 73 -15.03 -7.64 -8.29
N SER A 74 -14.27 -7.09 -9.24
CA SER A 74 -14.17 -7.63 -10.61
C SER A 74 -13.45 -8.99 -10.65
N ILE A 75 -12.56 -9.25 -9.68
CA ILE A 75 -11.86 -10.53 -9.53
C ILE A 75 -12.71 -11.51 -8.72
N ASN A 76 -13.32 -11.04 -7.64
CA ASN A 76 -14.21 -11.80 -6.77
C ASN A 76 -15.44 -10.96 -6.41
N PRO A 77 -16.62 -11.23 -7.01
CA PRO A 77 -17.83 -10.44 -6.82
C PRO A 77 -18.37 -10.38 -5.39
N LYS A 78 -17.85 -11.21 -4.47
CA LYS A 78 -18.21 -11.17 -3.05
C LYS A 78 -17.50 -10.06 -2.27
N ILE A 79 -16.43 -9.49 -2.84
CA ILE A 79 -15.70 -8.39 -2.19
C ILE A 79 -16.49 -7.09 -2.36
N SER A 80 -16.62 -6.33 -1.27
CA SER A 80 -17.30 -5.05 -1.20
C SER A 80 -16.74 -4.22 -0.03
N LYS A 81 -17.19 -2.97 0.14
CA LYS A 81 -16.77 -2.09 1.25
C LYS A 81 -17.04 -2.69 2.64
N THR A 82 -17.98 -3.64 2.75
CA THR A 82 -18.38 -4.29 4.01
C THR A 82 -17.76 -5.67 4.20
N SER A 83 -16.92 -6.14 3.27
CA SER A 83 -16.23 -7.43 3.41
C SER A 83 -15.22 -7.38 4.55
N LYS A 84 -14.94 -8.55 5.13
CA LYS A 84 -13.91 -8.66 6.16
C LYS A 84 -12.52 -8.51 5.55
N ASN A 85 -11.59 -7.94 6.30
CA ASN A 85 -10.22 -7.70 5.86
C ASN A 85 -9.53 -9.01 5.43
N VAL A 86 -9.77 -10.08 6.20
CA VAL A 86 -9.22 -11.44 5.93
C VAL A 86 -9.73 -12.05 4.62
N GLU A 87 -10.91 -11.66 4.14
CA GLU A 87 -11.50 -12.17 2.90
C GLU A 87 -10.93 -11.45 1.67
N ALA A 88 -10.69 -10.14 1.78
CA ALA A 88 -10.16 -9.31 0.71
C ALA A 88 -8.64 -9.45 0.53
N ALA A 89 -7.90 -9.64 1.63
CA ALA A 89 -6.44 -9.75 1.65
C ALA A 89 -5.84 -10.71 0.60
N PRO A 90 -6.29 -11.97 0.47
CA PRO A 90 -5.72 -12.88 -0.55
C PRO A 90 -6.01 -12.41 -1.99
N ILE A 91 -7.15 -11.75 -2.23
CA ILE A 91 -7.51 -11.23 -3.55
C ILE A 91 -6.62 -10.03 -3.91
N LEU A 92 -6.38 -9.14 -2.94
CA LEU A 92 -5.49 -8.00 -3.08
C LEU A 92 -4.05 -8.44 -3.34
N ASN A 93 -3.53 -9.38 -2.55
CA ASN A 93 -2.22 -9.98 -2.77
C ASN A 93 -2.10 -10.56 -4.19
N GLY A 94 -3.08 -11.38 -4.62
CA GLY A 94 -3.11 -11.95 -5.97
C GLY A 94 -3.11 -10.89 -7.08
N TRP A 95 -3.83 -9.79 -6.89
CA TRP A 95 -3.80 -8.66 -7.82
C TRP A 95 -2.42 -7.99 -7.87
N CYS A 96 -1.81 -7.73 -6.71
CA CYS A 96 -0.49 -7.12 -6.61
C CYS A 96 0.58 -7.97 -7.27
N GLU A 97 0.63 -9.27 -6.98
CA GLU A 97 1.60 -10.18 -7.57
C GLU A 97 1.44 -10.28 -9.10
N LYS A 98 0.19 -10.36 -9.59
CA LYS A 98 -0.05 -10.36 -11.04
C LYS A 98 0.39 -9.04 -11.69
N THR A 99 0.09 -7.91 -11.07
CA THR A 99 0.33 -6.58 -11.64
C THR A 99 1.81 -6.20 -11.61
N LEU A 100 2.52 -6.51 -10.53
CA LEU A 100 3.96 -6.28 -10.39
C LEU A 100 4.78 -7.02 -11.46
N ASN A 101 4.30 -8.18 -11.92
CA ASN A 101 4.97 -9.01 -12.92
C ASN A 101 4.61 -8.65 -14.38
N LEU A 102 3.78 -7.63 -14.61
CA LEU A 102 3.52 -7.12 -15.97
C LEU A 102 4.78 -6.45 -16.52
N LYS A 103 5.00 -6.58 -17.83
CA LYS A 103 6.14 -5.96 -18.52
C LYS A 103 6.00 -4.45 -18.59
N GLU A 104 7.13 -3.75 -18.58
CA GLU A 104 7.21 -2.34 -18.95
C GLU A 104 6.62 -2.12 -20.37
N GLY A 105 5.93 -1.01 -20.55
CA GLY A 105 5.20 -0.65 -21.77
C GLY A 105 3.77 -1.20 -21.84
N VAL A 106 3.26 -1.83 -20.78
CA VAL A 106 1.85 -2.29 -20.73
C VAL A 106 0.89 -1.10 -20.82
N ALA A 107 -0.28 -1.33 -21.43
CA ALA A 107 -1.36 -0.35 -21.44
C ALA A 107 -1.70 0.09 -20.00
N ASN A 108 -1.96 1.38 -19.80
CA ASN A 108 -2.26 1.99 -18.51
C ASN A 108 -1.14 1.84 -17.45
N GLN A 109 0.13 1.65 -17.86
CA GLN A 109 1.26 1.51 -16.93
C GLN A 109 1.28 2.58 -15.82
N SER A 110 1.06 3.85 -16.14
CA SER A 110 1.08 4.93 -15.14
C SER A 110 0.03 4.74 -14.04
N ASP A 111 -1.17 4.30 -14.42
CA ASP A 111 -2.26 4.01 -13.47
C ASP A 111 -1.92 2.79 -12.60
N LEU A 112 -1.40 1.72 -13.23
CA LEU A 112 -0.97 0.52 -12.52
C LEU A 112 0.15 0.81 -11.51
N LEU A 113 1.13 1.65 -11.89
CA LEU A 113 2.21 2.05 -10.98
C LEU A 113 1.69 2.89 -9.81
N SER A 114 0.70 3.77 -10.03
CA SER A 114 0.04 4.51 -8.96
C SER A 114 -0.66 3.56 -7.98
N LYS A 115 -1.41 2.59 -8.50
CA LYS A 115 -2.12 1.57 -7.71
C LYS A 115 -1.14 0.66 -6.96
N ILE A 116 -0.05 0.20 -7.59
CA ILE A 116 1.01 -0.58 -6.92
C ILE A 116 1.57 0.18 -5.72
N LYS A 117 1.92 1.45 -5.88
CA LYS A 117 2.49 2.29 -4.82
C LYS A 117 1.52 2.55 -3.66
N LYS A 118 0.22 2.35 -3.89
CA LYS A 118 -0.82 2.53 -2.87
C LYS A 118 -1.24 1.20 -2.23
N TRP A 119 -1.29 0.13 -3.02
CA TRP A 119 -1.98 -1.12 -2.66
C TRP A 119 -1.04 -2.30 -2.40
N CYS A 120 0.23 -2.20 -2.77
CA CYS A 120 1.20 -3.31 -2.68
C CYS A 120 2.37 -3.00 -1.75
N VAL A 121 2.27 -1.95 -0.94
CA VAL A 121 3.36 -1.41 -0.12
C VAL A 121 3.18 -1.78 1.35
N VAL A 122 4.30 -1.99 2.05
CA VAL A 122 4.28 -2.28 3.49
C VAL A 122 3.62 -1.12 4.23
N GLN A 123 2.71 -1.47 5.14
CA GLN A 123 1.98 -0.56 6.00
C GLN A 123 2.45 -0.71 7.46
N PRO A 124 2.29 0.34 8.28
CA PRO A 124 2.44 0.21 9.73
C PRO A 124 1.40 -0.77 10.28
N LEU A 125 1.84 -1.79 11.03
CA LEU A 125 0.96 -2.85 11.54
C LEU A 125 0.29 -2.52 12.89
N THR A 126 0.71 -1.44 13.55
CA THR A 126 0.13 -0.94 14.79
C THR A 126 -0.30 0.51 14.64
N ILE A 127 -1.29 0.93 15.42
CA ILE A 127 -1.73 2.33 15.43
C ILE A 127 -0.58 3.25 15.86
N SER A 128 0.25 2.84 16.82
CA SER A 128 1.45 3.58 17.24
C SER A 128 2.42 3.83 16.07
N ASP A 129 2.74 2.79 15.29
CA ASP A 129 3.63 2.94 14.15
C ASP A 129 2.99 3.78 13.03
N LYS A 130 1.67 3.68 12.86
CA LYS A 130 0.93 4.52 11.92
C LYS A 130 0.92 5.99 12.31
N LEU A 131 0.88 6.31 13.60
CA LEU A 131 1.04 7.68 14.07
C LEU A 131 2.44 8.21 13.72
N LYS A 132 3.50 7.43 13.99
CA LYS A 132 4.89 7.81 13.66
C LYS A 132 5.07 8.05 12.16
N ASP A 133 4.53 7.17 11.32
CA ASP A 133 4.55 7.31 9.86
C ASP A 133 3.92 8.63 9.39
N LYS A 134 2.87 9.09 10.10
CA LYS A 134 2.22 10.39 9.86
C LYS A 134 2.85 11.57 10.59
N ASN A 135 4.02 11.39 11.21
CA ASN A 135 4.69 12.40 12.05
C ASN A 135 3.82 12.91 13.22
N LEU A 136 2.95 12.05 13.74
CA LEU A 136 2.09 12.33 14.88
C LEU A 136 2.66 11.66 16.12
N SER A 137 2.62 12.39 17.25
CA SER A 137 3.07 11.89 18.54
C SER A 137 1.94 11.95 19.56
N VAL A 138 1.88 10.94 20.42
CA VAL A 138 0.98 10.91 21.56
C VAL A 138 1.43 11.96 22.57
N ILE A 139 0.48 12.68 23.18
CA ILE A 139 0.79 13.65 24.23
C ILE A 139 1.42 12.95 25.44
N SER A 140 2.47 13.55 25.99
CA SER A 140 3.14 13.02 27.19
C SER A 140 2.55 13.59 28.49
N SER A 141 1.88 14.75 28.41
CA SER A 141 1.30 15.48 29.54
C SER A 141 0.03 16.25 29.11
N GLY A 142 -0.68 16.84 30.07
CA GLY A 142 -1.90 17.63 29.77
C GLY A 142 -3.14 16.78 29.49
N TRP A 143 -3.16 15.53 29.95
CA TRP A 143 -4.29 14.62 29.78
C TRP A 143 -5.59 15.14 30.38
N GLU A 144 -5.51 15.83 31.51
CA GLU A 144 -6.65 16.47 32.15
C GLU A 144 -7.29 17.53 31.24
N ASP A 145 -6.47 18.42 30.66
CA ASP A 145 -6.96 19.48 29.76
C ASP A 145 -7.49 18.90 28.45
N LYS A 146 -6.85 17.85 27.93
CA LYS A 146 -7.31 17.12 26.75
C LYS A 146 -8.67 16.46 27.02
N TYR A 147 -8.82 15.82 28.19
CA TYR A 147 -10.08 15.23 28.61
C TYR A 147 -11.18 16.29 28.74
N GLU A 148 -10.91 17.41 29.41
CA GLU A 148 -11.90 18.47 29.63
C GLU A 148 -12.51 18.99 28.32
N LYS A 149 -11.69 19.09 27.27
CA LYS A 149 -12.14 19.50 25.92
C LYS A 149 -13.01 18.45 25.22
N LEU A 150 -12.91 17.19 25.62
CA LEU A 150 -13.52 16.05 24.93
C LEU A 150 -14.62 15.36 25.74
N LYS A 151 -14.75 15.67 27.04
CA LYS A 151 -15.52 14.90 28.03
C LYS A 151 -16.94 14.57 27.60
N GLU A 152 -17.63 15.51 26.94
CA GLU A 152 -19.00 15.31 26.45
C GLU A 152 -19.12 14.19 25.41
N SER A 153 -18.06 13.93 24.64
CA SER A 153 -18.07 12.96 23.53
C SER A 153 -17.42 11.62 23.86
N ILE A 154 -16.59 11.55 24.91
CA ILE A 154 -15.77 10.36 25.19
C ILE A 154 -16.05 9.71 26.54
N PHE A 155 -16.78 10.37 27.45
CA PHE A 155 -16.95 9.89 28.82
C PHE A 155 -17.44 8.44 28.90
N ASP A 156 -18.51 8.08 28.18
CA ASP A 156 -19.06 6.72 28.22
C ASP A 156 -18.10 5.65 27.69
N GLU A 157 -17.24 6.01 26.75
CA GLU A 157 -16.27 5.09 26.14
C GLU A 157 -15.08 4.81 27.07
N ILE A 158 -14.68 5.79 27.88
CA ILE A 158 -13.49 5.70 28.72
C ILE A 158 -13.79 5.51 30.21
N LYS A 159 -15.04 5.67 30.68
CA LYS A 159 -15.37 5.60 32.12
C LYS A 159 -14.93 4.29 32.78
N SER A 160 -14.98 3.19 32.05
CA SER A 160 -14.52 1.86 32.52
C SER A 160 -13.00 1.73 32.65
N LYS A 161 -12.24 2.71 32.16
CA LYS A 161 -10.76 2.73 32.22
C LYS A 161 -10.24 3.43 33.47
N GLY A 162 -11.03 4.31 34.09
CA GLY A 162 -10.68 5.00 35.33
C GLY A 162 -11.16 4.26 36.57
N GLU A 163 -10.34 4.23 37.62
CA GLU A 163 -10.75 3.72 38.93
C GLU A 163 -11.77 4.66 39.57
N SER A 164 -12.94 4.14 39.95
CA SER A 164 -14.03 4.92 40.57
C SER A 164 -14.37 6.20 39.78
N PHE A 165 -14.27 6.14 38.46
CA PHE A 165 -14.55 7.24 37.57
C PHE A 165 -16.02 7.21 37.12
N THR A 166 -16.87 7.86 37.91
CA THR A 166 -18.34 7.83 37.74
C THR A 166 -18.94 9.16 37.35
N SER A 167 -18.17 10.26 37.40
CA SER A 167 -18.62 11.60 37.05
C SER A 167 -17.80 12.14 35.88
N LYS A 168 -18.48 12.69 34.86
CA LYS A 168 -17.82 13.31 33.70
C LYS A 168 -17.07 14.60 34.04
N ASP A 169 -17.33 15.18 35.21
CA ASP A 169 -16.69 16.44 35.63
C ASP A 169 -15.44 16.19 36.49
N ASP A 170 -15.10 14.92 36.78
CA ASP A 170 -13.85 14.56 37.45
C ASP A 170 -12.70 14.57 36.45
N LYS A 171 -12.12 15.76 36.24
CA LYS A 171 -11.08 16.03 35.25
C LYS A 171 -9.82 15.17 35.44
N THR A 172 -9.39 14.98 36.69
CA THR A 172 -8.18 14.21 37.02
C THR A 172 -8.37 12.73 36.71
N LYS A 173 -9.50 12.14 37.12
CA LYS A 173 -9.81 10.74 36.76
C LYS A 173 -10.08 10.59 35.28
N GLY A 174 -10.74 11.56 34.65
CA GLY A 174 -10.98 11.57 33.20
C GLY A 174 -9.70 11.63 32.38
N GLY A 175 -8.74 12.47 32.78
CA GLY A 175 -7.40 12.50 32.18
C GLY A 175 -6.68 11.16 32.31
N THR A 176 -6.72 10.54 33.49
CA THR A 176 -6.11 9.22 33.74
C THR A 176 -6.78 8.12 32.91
N ALA A 177 -8.10 8.10 32.84
CA ALA A 177 -8.88 7.16 32.04
C ALA A 177 -8.59 7.32 30.54
N LEU A 178 -8.47 8.56 30.06
CA LEU A 178 -8.11 8.87 28.68
C LEU A 178 -6.69 8.40 28.35
N GLN A 179 -5.72 8.68 29.21
CA GLN A 179 -4.34 8.22 29.05
C GLN A 179 -4.28 6.69 28.92
N LYS A 180 -5.00 5.98 29.80
CA LYS A 180 -5.07 4.52 29.77
C LYS A 180 -5.73 4.02 28.49
N TRP A 181 -6.87 4.61 28.09
CA TRP A 181 -7.54 4.28 26.83
C TRP A 181 -6.61 4.48 25.62
N CYS A 182 -5.87 5.58 25.57
CA CYS A 182 -4.91 5.85 24.52
C CYS A 182 -3.78 4.81 24.49
N THR A 183 -3.21 4.48 25.65
CA THR A 183 -2.12 3.49 25.78
C THR A 183 -2.56 2.11 25.28
N GLU A 184 -3.78 1.68 25.63
CA GLU A 184 -4.33 0.42 25.14
C GLU A 184 -4.66 0.48 23.63
N SER A 185 -5.17 1.61 23.15
CA SER A 185 -5.62 1.75 21.76
C SER A 185 -4.47 1.84 20.75
N ILE A 186 -3.36 2.50 21.09
CA ILE A 186 -2.20 2.62 20.17
C ILE A 186 -1.50 1.28 19.92
N GLY A 187 -1.66 0.30 20.81
CA GLY A 187 -1.10 -1.04 20.68
C GLY A 187 -1.90 -1.95 19.74
N LYS A 188 -3.10 -1.56 19.31
CA LYS A 188 -3.94 -2.38 18.45
C LYS A 188 -3.44 -2.44 17.01
N GLY A 189 -3.76 -3.56 16.34
CA GLY A 189 -3.38 -3.82 14.97
C GLY A 189 -4.16 -2.94 13.98
N THR A 190 -3.48 -2.44 12.95
CA THR A 190 -4.12 -1.68 11.84
C THR A 190 -4.86 -2.58 10.84
N HIS A 191 -4.66 -3.89 10.93
CA HIS A 191 -5.37 -4.91 10.15
C HIS A 191 -6.71 -5.32 10.77
N GLU A 192 -6.94 -4.99 12.05
CA GLU A 192 -8.18 -5.31 12.75
C GLU A 192 -9.37 -4.59 12.10
N GLU A 193 -10.56 -5.19 12.20
CA GLU A 193 -11.78 -4.52 11.74
C GLU A 193 -12.00 -3.20 12.49
N ASP A 194 -12.44 -2.18 11.76
CA ASP A 194 -12.63 -0.81 12.27
C ASP A 194 -11.35 -0.12 12.78
N ALA A 195 -10.16 -0.66 12.50
CA ALA A 195 -8.90 -0.02 12.89
C ALA A 195 -8.73 1.36 12.27
N SER A 196 -9.31 1.62 11.09
CA SER A 196 -9.34 2.95 10.45
C SER A 196 -10.13 3.98 11.29
N LYS A 197 -11.28 3.57 11.84
CA LYS A 197 -12.09 4.39 12.76
C LYS A 197 -11.37 4.59 14.09
N LEU A 198 -10.77 3.52 14.63
CA LEU A 198 -9.99 3.62 15.86
C LEU A 198 -8.80 4.56 15.71
N PHE A 199 -8.08 4.49 14.59
CA PHE A 199 -6.97 5.40 14.28
C PHE A 199 -7.43 6.87 14.31
N THR A 200 -8.60 7.16 13.72
CA THR A 200 -9.17 8.51 13.74
C THR A 200 -9.45 8.99 15.16
N LYS A 201 -10.09 8.14 15.99
CA LYS A 201 -10.30 8.44 17.41
C LYS A 201 -9.00 8.66 18.16
N VAL A 202 -8.00 7.80 17.95
CA VAL A 202 -6.70 7.91 18.60
C VAL A 202 -5.99 9.20 18.19
N LYS A 203 -6.01 9.55 16.90
CA LYS A 203 -5.46 10.83 16.41
C LYS A 203 -6.10 11.99 17.17
N ASP A 204 -7.43 12.06 17.18
CA ASP A 204 -8.13 13.21 17.74
C ASP A 204 -7.96 13.31 19.27
N ARG A 205 -7.93 12.17 19.96
CA ARG A 205 -7.94 12.08 21.43
C ARG A 205 -6.57 12.03 22.06
N CYS A 206 -5.58 11.44 21.40
CA CYS A 206 -4.30 11.09 21.99
C CYS A 206 -3.14 11.96 21.51
N THR A 207 -3.28 12.68 20.39
CA THR A 207 -2.19 13.53 19.87
C THR A 207 -2.40 15.01 20.20
N GLY A 208 -1.28 15.74 20.23
CA GLY A 208 -1.30 17.20 20.25
C GLY A 208 -1.81 17.75 18.92
N THR A 209 -2.47 18.90 18.98
CA THR A 209 -2.66 19.81 17.85
C THR A 209 -1.43 20.69 17.70
#